data_AF-A0A941VGK5-F1
#
_entry.id   AF-A0A941VGK5-F1
#
_cell.length_a   1.000
_cell.length_b   1.000
_cell.length_c   1.000
_cell.angle_alpha   90.00
_cell.angle_beta   90.00
_cell.angle_gamma   90.00
#
_symmetry.space_group_name_H-M   'P 1'
#
loop_
_entity.id
_entity.type
_entity.pdbx_description
1 polymer ?
#
loop_
_entity_poly.entity_id
_entity_poly.type
_entity_poly.pdbx_seq_one_letter_code
_entity_poly.pdbx_strand_id
1 'polypeptide(L)'
;LSAGGALCSIVALGMASRLPGRGLGPVGYCTLAAQAHMAGQFGLAYALFIPHAALLHLLPILLSAALLFGVLSGIITTIMLKHLPLQHHAAA
;
A
#
# COMPACT_ATOMS: atom_id res chain seq x y z
N LEU A 1 -5.72 -14.46 5.30
CA LEU A 1 -5.63 -13.70 4.03
C LEU A 1 -5.13 -12.27 4.25
N SER A 2 -5.79 -11.46 5.09
CA SER A 2 -5.37 -10.05 5.32
C SER A 2 -3.94 -9.87 5.84
N ALA A 3 -3.49 -10.74 6.76
CA ALA A 3 -2.10 -10.75 7.22
C ALA A 3 -1.08 -10.95 6.08
N GLY A 4 -1.40 -11.78 5.07
CA GLY A 4 -0.54 -12.00 3.90
C GLY A 4 -0.45 -10.76 3.01
N GLY A 5 -1.57 -10.05 2.82
CA GLY A 5 -1.57 -8.74 2.16
C GLY A 5 -0.73 -7.71 2.92
N ALA A 6 -0.86 -7.65 4.25
CA ALA A 6 -0.07 -6.73 5.08
C ALA A 6 1.44 -7.01 4.98
N LEU A 7 1.85 -8.29 4.99
CA LEU A 7 3.24 -8.68 4.76
C LEU A 7 3.75 -8.23 3.39
N CYS A 8 2.95 -8.40 2.34
CA CYS A 8 3.29 -7.91 1.00
C CYS A 8 3.50 -6.39 1.00
N SER A 9 2.63 -5.62 1.67
CA SER A 9 2.80 -4.17 1.83
C SER A 9 4.11 -3.82 2.53
N ILE A 10 4.45 -4.50 3.64
CA ILE A 10 5.68 -4.24 4.39
C ILE A 10 6.91 -4.52 3.54
N VAL A 11 6.93 -5.63 2.79
CA VAL A 11 8.04 -5.96 1.88
C VAL A 11 8.17 -4.90 0.79
N ALA A 12 7.06 -4.52 0.16
CA ALA A 12 7.05 -3.52 -0.91
C ALA A 12 7.52 -2.14 -0.40
N LEU A 13 7.05 -1.71 0.78
CA LEU A 13 7.50 -0.51 1.47
C LEU A 13 8.99 -0.60 1.85
N GLY A 14 9.43 -1.74 2.37
CA GLY A 14 10.83 -1.99 2.74
C GLY A 14 11.75 -1.87 1.54
N MET A 15 11.35 -2.37 0.38
CA MET A 15 12.07 -2.18 -0.89
C MET A 15 12.01 -0.72 -1.36
N ALA A 16 10.85 -0.09 -1.30
CA ALA A 16 10.67 1.30 -1.72
C ALA A 16 11.51 2.28 -0.89
N SER A 17 11.66 2.02 0.42
CA SER A 17 12.49 2.79 1.34
C SER A 17 14.00 2.66 1.08
N ARG A 18 14.43 1.68 0.26
CA ARG A 18 15.84 1.49 -0.11
C ARG A 18 16.22 2.22 -1.40
N LEU A 19 15.28 2.91 -2.07
CA LEU A 19 15.59 3.64 -3.30
C LEU A 19 16.47 4.88 -3.01
N PRO A 20 17.65 5.00 -3.64
CA PRO A 20 18.51 6.19 -3.51
C PRO A 20 17.91 7.39 -4.28
N GLY A 21 17.76 8.54 -3.63
CA GLY A 21 17.26 9.79 -4.24
C GLY A 21 16.19 10.51 -3.41
N ARG A 22 15.31 11.30 -4.06
CA ARG A 22 14.16 12.01 -3.41
C ARG A 22 13.05 11.08 -2.91
N GLY A 23 13.22 9.76 -3.01
CA GLY A 23 12.26 8.74 -2.56
C GLY A 23 10.88 8.86 -3.21
N LEU A 24 9.95 7.99 -2.78
CA LEU A 24 8.54 8.20 -3.04
C LEU A 24 7.99 9.24 -2.04
N GLY A 25 7.06 10.09 -2.48
CA GLY A 25 6.29 10.93 -1.56
C GLY A 25 5.26 10.11 -0.77
N PRO A 26 4.55 10.72 0.21
CA PRO A 26 3.52 10.02 0.98
C PRO A 26 2.45 9.37 0.10
N VAL A 27 2.07 10.03 -1.00
CA VAL A 27 1.14 9.47 -1.99
C VAL A 27 1.69 8.22 -2.67
N GLY A 28 2.98 8.21 -3.02
CA GLY A 28 3.62 7.06 -3.64
C GLY A 28 3.68 5.86 -2.69
N TYR A 29 4.07 6.08 -1.43
CA TYR A 29 4.11 5.03 -0.43
C TYR A 29 2.72 4.45 -0.12
N CYS A 30 1.70 5.28 0.05
CA CYS A 30 0.33 4.79 0.29
C CYS A 30 -0.22 4.00 -0.91
N THR A 31 0.01 4.48 -2.13
CA THR A 31 -0.44 3.80 -3.36
C THR A 31 0.25 2.45 -3.54
N LEU A 32 1.58 2.41 -3.35
CA LEU A 32 2.38 1.18 -3.44
C LEU A 32 1.97 0.17 -2.36
N ALA A 33 1.79 0.62 -1.11
CA ALA A 33 1.35 -0.23 -0.02
C ALA A 33 -0.05 -0.82 -0.27
N ALA A 34 -1.00 -0.03 -0.77
CA ALA A 34 -2.36 -0.48 -1.09
C ALA A 34 -2.38 -1.50 -2.23
N GLN A 35 -1.58 -1.29 -3.28
CA GLN A 35 -1.47 -2.26 -4.37
C GLN A 35 -0.82 -3.57 -3.93
N ALA A 36 0.27 -3.51 -3.19
CA ALA A 36 0.91 -4.71 -2.64
C ALA A 36 -0.03 -5.46 -1.69
N HIS A 37 -0.84 -4.73 -0.92
CA HIS A 37 -1.84 -5.33 -0.03
C HIS A 37 -2.88 -6.12 -0.81
N MET A 38 -3.53 -5.48 -1.79
CA MET A 38 -4.61 -6.07 -2.57
C MET A 38 -4.10 -7.24 -3.42
N ALA A 39 -2.95 -7.08 -4.08
CA ALA A 39 -2.33 -8.13 -4.86
C ALA A 39 -1.92 -9.32 -3.98
N GLY A 40 -1.36 -9.07 -2.79
CA GLY A 40 -0.99 -10.11 -1.84
C GLY A 40 -2.19 -10.87 -1.27
N GLN A 41 -3.25 -10.15 -0.86
CA GLN A 41 -4.48 -10.78 -0.40
C GLN A 41 -5.12 -11.63 -1.49
N PHE A 42 -5.25 -11.08 -2.70
CA PHE A 42 -5.86 -11.74 -3.84
C PHE A 42 -5.04 -12.96 -4.28
N GLY A 43 -3.72 -12.82 -4.41
CA GLY A 43 -2.83 -13.92 -4.80
C GLY A 43 -2.86 -15.07 -3.79
N LEU A 44 -2.89 -14.75 -2.49
CA LEU A 44 -2.99 -15.77 -1.45
C LEU A 44 -4.38 -16.44 -1.44
N ALA A 45 -5.45 -15.67 -1.69
CA ALA A 45 -6.80 -16.23 -1.82
C ALA A 45 -6.91 -17.17 -3.03
N TYR A 46 -6.33 -16.77 -4.17
CA TYR A 46 -6.28 -17.56 -5.40
C TYR A 46 -5.49 -18.86 -5.20
N ALA A 47 -4.35 -18.81 -4.49
CA ALA A 47 -3.50 -19.97 -4.25
C ALA A 47 -4.09 -20.96 -3.22
N LEU A 48 -4.74 -20.48 -2.17
CA LEU A 48 -5.19 -21.33 -1.05
C LEU A 48 -6.60 -21.90 -1.22
N PHE A 49 -7.50 -21.20 -1.92
CA PHE A 49 -8.89 -21.66 -2.05
C PHE A 49 -9.11 -22.37 -3.38
N ILE A 50 -9.34 -21.64 -4.48
CA ILE A 50 -9.64 -22.24 -5.78
C ILE A 50 -9.11 -21.32 -6.90
N PRO A 51 -8.13 -21.77 -7.71
CA PRO A 51 -7.60 -20.98 -8.81
C PRO A 51 -8.59 -20.97 -9.98
N HIS A 52 -9.54 -20.03 -9.96
CA HIS A 52 -10.54 -19.88 -11.01
C HIS A 52 -10.24 -18.69 -11.91
N ALA A 53 -10.17 -18.91 -13.23
CA ALA A 53 -9.80 -17.86 -14.19
C ALA A 53 -10.72 -16.62 -14.13
N ALA A 54 -12.00 -16.80 -13.80
CA ALA A 54 -12.93 -15.67 -13.66
C ALA A 54 -12.56 -14.72 -12.50
N LEU A 55 -11.83 -15.17 -11.48
CA LEU A 55 -11.33 -14.28 -10.42
C LEU A 55 -10.31 -13.28 -10.96
N LEU A 56 -9.51 -13.66 -11.97
CA LEU A 56 -8.52 -12.77 -12.58
C LEU A 56 -9.18 -11.59 -13.30
N HIS A 57 -10.44 -11.71 -13.72
CA HIS A 57 -11.21 -10.57 -14.25
C HIS A 57 -11.58 -9.56 -13.16
N LEU A 58 -11.67 -9.99 -11.91
CA LEU A 58 -11.94 -9.11 -10.77
C LEU A 58 -10.67 -8.37 -10.32
N LEU A 59 -9.49 -8.94 -10.56
CA LEU A 59 -8.20 -8.34 -10.20
C LEU A 59 -8.03 -6.89 -10.71
N PRO A 60 -8.25 -6.53 -11.99
CA PRO A 60 -8.10 -5.14 -12.43
C PRO A 60 -9.07 -4.19 -11.71
N ILE A 61 -10.27 -4.64 -11.38
CA ILE A 61 -11.26 -3.86 -10.63
C ILE A 61 -10.76 -3.64 -9.19
N LEU A 62 -10.29 -4.69 -8.52
CA LEU A 62 -9.74 -4.59 -7.16
C LEU A 62 -8.49 -3.69 -7.11
N LEU A 63 -7.61 -3.82 -8.10
CA LEU A 63 -6.41 -3.00 -8.22
C LEU A 63 -6.75 -1.53 -8.53
N SER A 64 -7.79 -1.26 -9.32
CA SER A 64 -8.26 0.12 -9.53
C SER A 64 -8.82 0.74 -8.24
N ALA A 65 -9.58 -0.03 -7.46
CA ALA A 65 -10.08 0.41 -6.16
C ALA A 65 -8.93 0.66 -5.18
N ALA A 66 -7.97 -0.26 -5.10
CA ALA A 66 -6.79 -0.12 -4.25
C ALA A 66 -5.90 1.07 -4.67
N LEU A 67 -5.79 1.38 -5.97
CA LEU A 67 -5.13 2.59 -6.45
C LEU A 67 -5.88 3.85 -6.01
N LEU A 68 -7.21 3.89 -6.16
CA LEU A 68 -8.03 5.02 -5.71
C LEU A 68 -7.86 5.26 -4.20
N PHE A 69 -8.07 4.23 -3.39
CA PHE A 69 -7.93 4.34 -1.93
C PHE A 69 -6.49 4.65 -1.50
N GLY A 70 -5.49 4.11 -2.19
CA GLY A 70 -4.08 4.40 -1.95
C GLY A 70 -3.71 5.85 -2.21
N VAL A 71 -4.19 6.42 -3.33
CA VAL A 71 -4.00 7.84 -3.66
C VAL A 71 -4.70 8.74 -2.64
N LEU A 72 -5.97 8.46 -2.33
CA LEU A 72 -6.74 9.23 -1.35
C LEU A 72 -6.06 9.22 0.03
N SER A 73 -5.65 8.05 0.51
CA SER A 73 -4.91 7.91 1.77
C SER A 73 -3.61 8.72 1.73
N GLY A 74 -2.90 8.66 0.61
CA GLY A 74 -1.68 9.42 0.36
C GLY A 74 -1.87 10.94 0.44
N ILE A 75 -2.94 11.46 -0.15
CA ILE A 75 -3.29 12.88 -0.11
C ILE A 75 -3.59 13.28 1.34
N ILE A 76 -4.40 12.49 2.05
CA ILE A 76 -4.73 12.71 3.45
C ILE A 76 -3.45 12.74 4.29
N THR A 77 -2.56 11.75 4.14
CA THR A 77 -1.27 11.71 4.85
C THR A 77 -0.41 12.94 4.53
N THR A 78 -0.37 13.38 3.27
CA THR A 78 0.37 14.59 2.87
C THR A 78 -0.19 15.83 3.56
N ILE A 79 -1.52 15.97 3.62
CA ILE A 79 -2.19 17.09 4.31
C ILE A 79 -1.90 17.02 5.80
N MET A 80 -2.01 15.84 6.42
CA MET A 80 -1.72 15.64 7.84
C MET A 80 -0.27 16.00 8.18
N LEU A 81 0.71 15.54 7.39
CA LEU A 81 2.12 15.87 7.60
C LEU A 81 2.42 17.37 7.46
N LYS A 82 1.66 18.09 6.63
CA LYS A 82 1.78 19.56 6.51
C LYS A 82 1.17 20.32 7.68
N HIS A 83 0.12 19.78 8.29
CA HIS A 83 -0.59 20.42 9.43
C HIS A 83 -0.13 19.89 10.79
N LEU A 84 0.78 18.91 10.80
CA LEU A 84 1.33 18.41 12.04
C LEU A 84 2.20 19.52 12.65
N PRO A 85 1.85 20.08 13.83
CA PRO A 85 2.75 20.98 14.52
C PRO A 85 4.06 20.24 14.75
N LEU A 86 5.17 20.96 14.61
CA LEU A 86 6.50 20.46 14.93
C LEU A 86 6.50 19.91 16.35
N GLN A 87 6.44 18.58 16.44
CA GLN A 87 6.48 17.84 17.68
C GLN A 87 7.86 18.15 18.29
N HIS A 88 7.89 18.97 19.34
CA HIS A 88 9.05 19.10 20.21
C HIS A 88 9.19 17.78 20.98
N HIS A 89 9.65 16.71 20.32
CA HIS A 89 10.32 15.64 21.04
C HIS A 89 11.72 16.16 21.35
N ALA A 90 11.73 16.98 22.40
CA ALA A 90 12.90 17.36 23.17
C ALA A 90 13.68 16.11 23.58
N ALA A 91 14.99 16.31 23.67
CA ALA A 91 15.96 15.50 24.38
C ALA A 91 15.36 14.54 25.43
N ALA A 92 15.66 13.26 25.29
CA ALA A 92 15.82 12.32 26.39
C ALA A 92 16.83 11.26 25.96
#